data_AF-G0R4I8-F1
#
_entry.id   AF-G0R4I8-F1
#
_cell.length_a   1.000
_cell.length_b   1.000
_cell.length_c   1.000
_cell.angle_alpha   90.00
_cell.angle_beta   90.00
_cell.angle_gamma   90.00
#
_symmetry.space_group_name_H-M   'P 1'
#
loop_
_entity.id
_entity.type
_entity.pdbx_description
1 polymer ?
#
loop_
_entity_poly.entity_id
_entity_poly.type
_entity_poly.pdbx_seq_one_letter_code
_entity_poly.pdbx_strand_id
1 'polypeptide(L)'
;MKKHSDGEQLLTDIYEKHILHNNLPFVKYKFFDFHEHCKHQKYENVNPLIQELSKMNKNLLFFAENTITGNILVQQQGIVRTNCLDCLDRTNVLQTKIALDILDFQLNYLGVNLQGIFFIQKKQKKKKLNKIIQKINLEKNP
;
A
#
# COMPACT_ATOMS: atom_id res chain seq x y z
N MET A 1 6.37 9.20 24.34
CA MET A 1 5.45 10.05 23.55
C MET A 1 6.06 11.43 23.42
N LYS A 2 6.43 11.87 22.20
CA LYS A 2 6.90 13.24 21.96
C LYS A 2 5.68 14.13 21.73
N LYS A 3 5.70 15.33 22.33
CA LYS A 3 4.66 16.37 22.23
C LYS A 3 4.34 16.67 20.75
N HIS A 4 3.26 16.13 20.23
CA HIS A 4 2.56 16.71 19.08
C HIS A 4 1.68 17.86 19.58
N SER A 5 1.50 18.88 18.74
CA SER A 5 0.61 20.01 19.01
C SER A 5 -0.79 19.47 19.36
N ASP A 6 -1.30 19.84 20.55
CA ASP A 6 -2.52 19.28 21.17
C ASP A 6 -3.73 19.26 20.22
N GLY A 7 -3.83 20.24 19.32
CA GLY A 7 -4.94 20.36 18.36
C GLY A 7 -4.92 19.34 17.22
N GLU A 8 -3.74 18.94 16.75
CA GLU A 8 -3.58 18.00 15.62
C GLU A 8 -3.98 16.58 16.02
N GLN A 9 -3.55 16.19 17.23
CA GLN A 9 -3.93 14.93 17.83
C GLN A 9 -5.44 14.91 18.10
N LEU A 10 -5.99 15.99 18.65
CA LEU A 10 -7.43 16.09 18.91
C LEU A 10 -8.27 15.92 17.64
N LEU A 11 -7.89 16.54 16.52
CA LEU A 11 -8.61 16.39 15.26
C LEU A 11 -8.55 14.95 14.74
N THR A 12 -7.38 14.32 14.85
CA THR A 12 -7.19 12.91 14.47
C THR A 12 -8.08 11.99 15.30
N ASP A 13 -8.08 12.18 16.62
CA ASP A 13 -8.88 11.39 17.56
C ASP A 13 -10.38 11.55 17.32
N ILE A 14 -10.84 12.77 17.06
CA ILE A 14 -12.25 13.06 16.75
C ILE A 14 -12.63 12.40 15.42
N TYR A 15 -11.79 12.50 14.38
CA TYR A 15 -12.06 11.88 13.09
C TYR A 15 -12.15 10.35 13.20
N GLU A 16 -11.20 9.71 13.88
CA GLU A 16 -11.21 8.26 14.10
C GLU A 16 -12.45 7.83 14.89
N LYS A 17 -12.78 8.54 15.98
CA LYS A 17 -14.03 8.31 16.72
C LYS A 17 -15.23 8.40 15.80
N HIS A 18 -15.37 9.43 14.97
CA HIS A 18 -16.52 9.55 14.09
C HIS A 18 -16.64 8.38 13.10
N ILE A 19 -15.53 7.93 12.51
CA ILE A 19 -15.56 6.78 11.59
C ILE A 19 -15.97 5.50 12.33
N LEU A 20 -15.41 5.25 13.52
CA LEU A 20 -15.72 4.08 14.32
C LEU A 20 -17.18 4.09 14.81
N HIS A 21 -17.70 5.24 15.25
CA HIS A 21 -19.09 5.35 15.72
C HIS A 21 -20.10 5.13 14.60
N ASN A 22 -19.83 5.61 13.38
CA ASN A 22 -20.72 5.40 12.24
C ASN A 22 -20.68 3.95 11.72
N ASN A 23 -19.55 3.25 11.93
CA ASN A 23 -19.35 1.83 11.61
C ASN A 23 -19.91 1.40 10.23
N LEU A 24 -19.64 2.21 9.20
CA LEU A 24 -20.14 1.96 7.86
C LEU A 24 -19.46 0.71 7.28
N PRO A 25 -20.23 -0.30 6.81
CA PRO A 25 -19.66 -1.60 6.40
C PRO A 25 -18.71 -1.50 5.19
N PHE A 26 -18.91 -0.48 4.36
CA PHE A 26 -18.14 -0.20 3.14
C PHE A 26 -16.96 0.75 3.37
N VAL A 27 -16.74 1.25 4.59
CA VAL A 27 -15.61 2.11 4.93
C VAL A 27 -14.60 1.33 5.76
N LYS A 28 -13.33 1.41 5.37
CA LYS A 28 -12.21 0.91 6.16
C LYS A 28 -11.29 2.08 6.48
N TYR A 29 -10.98 2.25 7.76
CA TYR A 29 -10.08 3.28 8.24
C TYR A 29 -8.74 2.67 8.66
N LYS A 30 -7.67 3.39 8.36
CA LYS A 30 -6.31 3.03 8.75
C LYS A 30 -5.54 4.30 9.07
N PHE A 31 -5.11 4.43 10.32
CA PHE A 31 -4.15 5.44 10.71
C PHE A 31 -2.72 5.03 10.29
N PHE A 32 -1.91 6.00 9.87
CA PHE A 32 -0.50 5.80 9.53
C PHE A 32 0.32 7.04 9.89
N ASP A 33 1.28 6.88 10.80
CA ASP A 33 2.22 7.95 11.15
C ASP A 33 3.35 8.02 10.10
N PHE A 34 3.15 8.87 9.10
CA PHE A 34 4.15 9.10 8.04
C PHE A 34 5.44 9.72 8.59
N HIS A 35 5.35 10.61 9.58
CA HIS A 35 6.55 11.26 10.14
C HIS A 35 7.44 10.26 10.86
N GLU A 36 6.86 9.34 11.61
CA GLU A 36 7.62 8.30 12.30
C GLU A 36 8.23 7.30 11.32
N HIS A 37 7.45 6.85 10.33
CA HIS A 37 7.87 5.78 9.44
C HIS A 37 8.83 6.27 8.35
N CYS A 38 8.68 7.50 7.85
CA CYS A 38 9.47 8.04 6.73
C CYS A 38 10.48 9.11 7.17
N LYS A 39 10.98 9.05 8.43
CA LYS A 39 12.05 9.93 8.91
C LYS A 39 13.23 9.94 7.93
N HIS A 40 13.79 11.13 7.70
CA HIS A 40 14.90 11.34 6.76
C HIS A 40 14.57 10.97 5.31
N GLN A 41 13.33 11.20 4.87
CA GLN A 41 12.87 11.00 3.48
C GLN A 41 12.97 9.54 2.99
N LYS A 42 12.94 8.58 3.92
CA LYS A 42 12.93 7.14 3.60
C LYS A 42 11.54 6.69 3.18
N TYR A 43 11.09 7.16 2.01
CA TYR A 43 9.75 6.89 1.47
C TYR A 43 9.52 5.41 1.15
N GLU A 44 10.58 4.62 1.01
CA GLU A 44 10.50 3.16 0.94
C GLU A 44 9.86 2.51 2.18
N ASN A 45 9.78 3.22 3.31
CA ASN A 45 9.13 2.71 4.52
C ASN A 45 7.60 2.75 4.44
N VAL A 46 7.02 3.33 3.39
CA VAL A 46 5.58 3.20 3.07
C VAL A 46 5.27 1.81 2.50
N ASN A 47 6.26 1.13 1.93
CA ASN A 47 6.08 -0.14 1.23
C ASN A 47 5.38 -1.25 2.05
N PRO A 48 5.63 -1.44 3.36
CA PRO A 48 4.90 -2.41 4.16
C PRO A 48 3.40 -2.09 4.24
N LEU A 49 3.03 -0.81 4.36
CA LEU A 49 1.63 -0.38 4.33
C LEU A 49 1.00 -0.72 2.97
N ILE A 50 1.70 -0.49 1.87
CA ILE A 50 1.20 -0.83 0.52
C ILE A 50 0.99 -2.34 0.37
N GLN A 51 1.90 -3.15 0.92
CA GLN A 51 1.74 -4.61 0.92
C GLN A 51 0.52 -5.06 1.72
N GLU A 52 0.25 -4.41 2.86
CA GLU A 52 -0.96 -4.64 3.66
C GLU A 52 -2.22 -4.26 2.86
N LEU A 53 -2.21 -3.09 2.21
CA LEU A 53 -3.33 -2.56 1.44
C LEU A 53 -3.55 -3.27 0.10
N SER A 54 -2.55 -3.93 -0.48
CA SER A 54 -2.61 -4.51 -1.83
C SER A 54 -3.79 -5.46 -2.03
N LYS A 55 -4.15 -6.25 -1.01
CA LYS A 55 -5.34 -7.11 -1.07
C LYS A 55 -6.64 -6.30 -1.17
N MET A 56 -6.73 -5.21 -0.42
CA MET A 56 -7.88 -4.30 -0.44
C MET A 56 -7.94 -3.54 -1.77
N ASN A 57 -6.81 -3.01 -2.24
CA ASN A 57 -6.68 -2.28 -3.50
C ASN A 57 -7.21 -3.11 -4.68
N LYS A 58 -6.89 -4.41 -4.73
CA LYS A 58 -7.40 -5.31 -5.77
C LYS A 58 -8.91 -5.50 -5.71
N ASN A 59 -9.55 -5.38 -4.55
CA ASN A 59 -11.01 -5.43 -4.43
C ASN A 59 -11.68 -4.13 -4.90
N LEU A 60 -10.96 -3.00 -4.90
CA LEU A 60 -11.49 -1.73 -5.41
C LEU A 60 -11.53 -1.71 -6.94
N LEU A 61 -10.88 -2.68 -7.61
CA LEU A 61 -10.73 -2.78 -9.06
C LEU A 61 -10.20 -1.47 -9.68
N PHE A 62 -10.27 -1.39 -11.00
CA PHE A 62 -9.96 -0.22 -11.80
C PHE A 62 -10.94 -0.17 -12.97
N PHE A 63 -10.94 0.94 -13.70
CA PHE A 63 -11.72 1.04 -14.93
C PHE A 63 -10.92 0.54 -16.13
N ALA A 64 -11.53 -0.29 -16.97
CA ALA A 64 -10.99 -0.68 -18.26
C ALA A 64 -12.10 -0.84 -19.29
N GLU A 65 -11.81 -0.43 -20.52
CA GLU A 65 -12.73 -0.46 -21.65
C GLU A 65 -11.99 -0.98 -22.89
N ASN A 66 -12.67 -1.79 -23.69
CA ASN A 66 -12.22 -2.12 -25.02
C ASN A 66 -12.58 -0.95 -25.95
N THR A 67 -11.58 -0.15 -26.31
CA THR A 67 -11.75 1.07 -27.12
C THR A 67 -12.26 0.82 -28.55
N ILE A 68 -12.17 -0.41 -29.07
CA ILE A 68 -12.67 -0.77 -30.41
C ILE A 68 -14.18 -1.03 -30.35
N THR A 69 -14.62 -1.74 -29.31
CA THR A 69 -16.02 -2.17 -29.17
C THR A 69 -16.86 -1.26 -28.28
N GLY A 70 -16.23 -0.39 -27.49
CA GLY A 70 -16.87 0.42 -26.45
C GLY A 70 -17.29 -0.37 -25.21
N ASN A 71 -16.94 -1.66 -25.12
CA ASN A 71 -17.37 -2.52 -24.02
C ASN A 71 -16.55 -2.26 -22.76
N ILE A 72 -17.22 -1.97 -21.65
CA ILE A 72 -16.60 -1.90 -20.32
C ILE A 72 -16.17 -3.31 -19.91
N LEU A 73 -14.88 -3.50 -19.69
CA LEU A 73 -14.27 -4.76 -19.30
C LEU A 73 -14.17 -4.89 -17.77
N VAL A 74 -13.86 -3.79 -17.10
CA VAL A 74 -13.75 -3.72 -15.63
C VAL A 74 -14.31 -2.36 -15.18
N GLN A 75 -15.11 -2.40 -14.12
CA GLN A 75 -15.63 -1.19 -13.48
C GLN A 75 -15.01 -1.05 -12.08
N GLN A 76 -14.50 0.15 -11.77
CA GLN A 76 -13.98 0.47 -10.45
C GLN A 76 -15.09 0.35 -9.39
N GLN A 77 -14.79 -0.34 -8.28
CA GLN A 77 -15.73 -0.65 -7.20
C GLN A 77 -15.48 0.15 -5.93
N GLY A 78 -14.44 0.98 -5.89
CA GLY A 78 -14.21 1.88 -4.76
C GLY A 78 -12.98 2.75 -4.91
N ILE A 79 -12.66 3.49 -3.86
CA ILE A 79 -11.61 4.49 -3.84
C ILE A 79 -10.73 4.39 -2.59
N VAL A 80 -9.52 4.91 -2.67
CA VAL A 80 -8.69 5.18 -1.50
C VAL A 80 -8.67 6.69 -1.27
N ARG A 81 -9.06 7.12 -0.06
CA ARG A 81 -8.95 8.52 0.36
C ARG A 81 -7.77 8.66 1.32
N THR A 82 -6.81 9.49 0.95
CA THR A 82 -5.68 9.88 1.80
C THR A 82 -5.94 11.28 2.35
N ASN A 83 -5.92 11.43 3.66
CA ASN A 83 -5.86 12.74 4.31
C ASN A 83 -4.49 12.87 4.98
N CYS A 84 -3.91 14.07 4.96
CA CYS A 84 -2.72 14.40 5.75
C CYS A 84 -2.92 15.79 6.32
N LEU A 85 -2.59 15.97 7.59
CA LEU A 85 -2.76 17.25 8.26
C LEU A 85 -1.74 18.28 7.75
N ASP A 86 -0.52 17.83 7.43
CA ASP A 86 0.53 18.69 6.91
C ASP A 86 1.03 18.18 5.56
N CYS A 87 1.06 19.09 4.59
CA CYS A 87 1.69 19.00 3.27
C CYS A 87 1.23 17.90 2.26
N LEU A 88 1.00 18.41 1.05
CA LEU A 88 0.64 17.67 -0.16
C LEU A 88 1.70 16.62 -0.58
N ASP A 89 2.97 16.84 -0.26
CA ASP A 89 4.05 15.94 -0.65
C ASP A 89 3.92 14.55 -0.03
N ARG A 90 3.47 14.48 1.23
CA ARG A 90 3.29 13.19 1.92
C ARG A 90 2.12 12.41 1.36
N THR A 91 1.03 13.09 1.01
CA THR A 91 -0.09 12.46 0.30
C THR A 91 0.33 11.98 -1.08
N ASN A 92 1.12 12.78 -1.81
CA ASN A 92 1.59 12.42 -3.15
C ASN A 92 2.46 11.15 -3.12
N VAL A 93 3.36 11.02 -2.15
CA VAL A 93 4.20 9.83 -1.99
C VAL A 93 3.33 8.58 -1.78
N LEU A 94 2.36 8.64 -0.87
CA LEU A 94 1.48 7.51 -0.57
C LEU A 94 0.60 7.16 -1.78
N GLN A 95 -0.02 8.16 -2.40
CA GLN A 95 -0.87 7.99 -3.60
C GLN A 95 -0.08 7.40 -4.77
N THR A 96 1.15 7.86 -5.01
CA THR A 96 2.02 7.30 -6.05
C THR A 96 2.27 5.82 -5.81
N LYS A 97 2.55 5.40 -4.57
CA LYS A 97 2.79 3.99 -4.26
C LYS A 97 1.53 3.13 -4.43
N ILE A 98 0.35 3.63 -4.07
CA ILE A 98 -0.92 2.95 -4.32
C ILE A 98 -1.17 2.82 -5.83
N ALA A 99 -0.93 3.90 -6.59
CA ALA A 99 -1.08 3.89 -8.04
C ALA A 99 -0.17 2.86 -8.72
N LEU A 100 1.08 2.70 -8.25
CA LEU A 100 1.99 1.68 -8.76
C LEU A 100 1.53 0.24 -8.47
N ASP A 101 0.91 -0.01 -7.31
CA ASP A 101 0.31 -1.32 -6.97
C ASP A 101 -0.91 -1.63 -7.88
N ILE A 102 -1.75 -0.63 -8.16
CA ILE A 102 -2.86 -0.77 -9.11
C ILE A 102 -2.36 -0.91 -10.55
N LEU A 103 -1.31 -0.19 -10.94
CA LEU A 103 -0.71 -0.28 -12.27
C LEU A 103 -0.17 -1.69 -12.53
N ASP A 104 0.51 -2.31 -11.57
CA ASP A 104 0.93 -3.71 -11.67
C ASP A 104 -0.27 -4.64 -11.87
N PHE A 105 -1.38 -4.40 -11.17
CA PHE A 105 -2.61 -5.17 -11.37
C PHE A 105 -3.22 -4.97 -12.76
N GLN A 106 -3.27 -3.74 -13.26
CA GLN A 106 -3.75 -3.40 -14.61
C GLN A 106 -2.92 -4.09 -15.70
N LEU A 107 -1.60 -4.04 -15.57
CA LEU A 107 -0.70 -4.66 -16.53
C LEU A 107 -0.85 -6.18 -16.54
N ASN A 108 -0.94 -6.81 -15.37
CA ASN A 108 -1.19 -8.25 -15.27
C ASN A 108 -2.54 -8.64 -15.90
N TYR A 109 -3.59 -7.82 -15.73
CA TYR A 109 -4.89 -8.04 -16.39
C TYR A 109 -4.78 -8.01 -17.92
N LEU A 110 -3.91 -7.15 -18.47
CA LEU A 110 -3.61 -7.06 -19.90
C LEU A 110 -2.61 -8.12 -20.40
N GLY A 111 -2.17 -9.04 -19.54
CA GLY A 111 -1.18 -10.06 -19.89
C GLY A 111 0.28 -9.55 -19.89
N VAL A 112 0.52 -8.33 -19.41
CA VAL A 112 1.86 -7.74 -19.28
C VAL A 112 2.37 -7.96 -17.86
N ASN A 113 3.37 -8.82 -17.69
CA ASN A 113 3.96 -9.09 -16.38
C ASN A 113 5.30 -8.36 -16.24
N LEU A 114 5.33 -7.33 -15.40
CA LEU A 114 6.53 -6.53 -15.12
C LEU A 114 7.31 -7.02 -13.88
N GLN A 115 7.29 -8.33 -13.60
CA GLN A 115 7.96 -8.94 -12.45
C GLN A 115 9.33 -8.29 -12.16
N GLY A 116 9.39 -7.52 -11.07
CA GLY A 116 10.62 -6.88 -10.58
C GLY A 116 10.79 -5.39 -10.84
N ILE A 117 9.89 -4.72 -11.60
CA ILE A 117 10.00 -3.28 -11.89
C ILE A 117 9.36 -2.43 -10.79
N PHE A 118 8.14 -2.77 -10.35
CA PHE A 118 7.40 -2.00 -9.34
C PHE A 118 7.40 -2.62 -7.95
N PHE A 119 7.67 -3.93 -7.84
CA PHE A 119 7.69 -4.61 -6.55
C PHE A 119 8.97 -4.32 -5.76
N ILE A 120 8.76 -3.50 -4.73
CA ILE A 120 9.38 -3.54 -3.39
C ILE A 120 10.14 -4.86 -3.17
N GLN A 121 11.48 -4.78 -3.10
CA GLN A 121 12.35 -5.92 -2.90
C GLN A 121 11.77 -6.93 -1.88
N LYS A 122 11.42 -8.14 -2.35
CA LYS A 122 11.14 -9.29 -1.47
C LYS A 122 12.42 -9.65 -0.71
N LYS A 123 12.73 -8.94 0.38
CA LYS A 123 13.68 -9.40 1.42
C LYS A 123 13.31 -10.80 1.95
N GLN A 124 12.07 -11.25 1.74
CA GLN A 124 11.62 -12.59 2.11
C GLN A 124 12.20 -13.73 1.26
N LYS A 125 12.50 -13.53 -0.04
CA LYS A 125 13.18 -14.57 -0.84
C LYS A 125 14.63 -14.77 -0.38
N LYS A 126 15.33 -13.71 0.02
CA LYS A 126 16.70 -13.79 0.56
C LYS A 126 16.75 -14.54 1.89
N LYS A 127 15.78 -14.35 2.81
CA LYS A 127 15.71 -15.15 4.05
C LYS A 127 15.40 -16.63 3.80
N LYS A 128 14.50 -16.96 2.87
CA LYS A 128 14.18 -18.36 2.52
C LYS A 128 15.35 -19.03 1.80
N LEU A 129 16.00 -18.33 0.87
CA LEU A 129 17.19 -18.80 0.16
C LEU A 129 18.38 -18.96 1.12
N ASN A 130 18.61 -18.02 2.04
CA ASN A 130 19.68 -18.13 3.04
C ASN A 130 19.44 -19.27 4.04
N LYS A 131 18.17 -19.53 4.43
CA LYS A 131 17.82 -20.72 5.24
C LYS A 131 18.05 -22.04 4.49
N ILE A 132 17.78 -22.06 3.18
CA ILE A 132 18.03 -23.24 2.34
C ILE A 132 19.54 -23.46 2.17
N ILE A 133 20.31 -22.39 1.92
CA ILE A 133 21.79 -22.44 1.82
C ILE A 133 22.42 -22.88 3.15
N GLN A 134 21.93 -22.39 4.29
CA GLN A 134 22.40 -22.86 5.61
C GLN A 134 22.13 -24.34 5.83
N LYS A 135 20.94 -24.86 5.45
CA LYS A 135 20.64 -26.29 5.55
C LYS A 135 21.55 -27.15 4.66
N ILE A 136 21.76 -26.73 3.41
CA ILE A 136 22.63 -27.46 2.47
C ILE A 136 24.09 -27.49 2.95
N ASN A 137 24.58 -26.41 3.57
CA ASN A 137 25.94 -26.36 4.10
C ASN A 137 26.14 -27.17 5.39
N LEU A 138 25.08 -27.40 6.18
CA LEU A 138 25.13 -28.27 7.37
C LEU A 138 25.11 -29.75 7.01
N GLU A 139 24.51 -30.13 5.89
CA GLU A 139 24.44 -31.53 5.41
C GLU A 139 25.71 -31.98 4.64
N LYS A 140 26.65 -31.06 4.36
CA LYS A 140 27.87 -31.32 3.56
C LYS A 140 29.18 -31.35 4.34
N ASN A 141 29.15 -31.21 5.66
CA ASN A 141 30.30 -31.52 6.52
C ASN A 141 29.93 -32.75 7.37
N PRO A 142 30.61 -33.91 7.19
CA PRO A 142 30.37 -35.09 8.01
C PRO A 142 30.75 -34.87 9.48
#